data_AF-A0A9D1DGI6-F1
#
_entry.id   AF-A0A9D1DGI6-F1
#
_cell.length_a   1.000
_cell.length_b   1.000
_cell.length_c   1.000
_cell.angle_alpha   90.00
_cell.angle_beta   90.00
_cell.angle_gamma   90.00
#
_symmetry.space_group_name_H-M   'P 1'
#
loop_
_entity.id
_entity.type
_entity.pdbx_description
1 polymer ?
#
loop_
_entity_poly.entity_id
_entity_poly.type
_entity_poly.pdbx_seq_one_letter_code
_entity_poly.pdbx_strand_id
1 'polypeptide(L)'
;MRYCGRSTAQISFPLGGIGTGSIGLGGNGRFLDVEIGNAPNKDSSGEFTHFAVKAERNGRVLDARVLQGDLQPPYVGHGGRPLYTGYGFGPDRGSMAGMPHFADCEFDGAFPLARLAFSDEHFPGSVELLAFNPLIPTDTFDSSLPAAFFTILIRNDTQEAIEYTVAFSLRNFFTETGAIHQFLPAEGRKALFLSNTADRNTTDYGD
;
A
#
# COMPACT_ATOMS: atom_id res chain seq x y z
N MET A 1 17.22 2.26 9.32
CA MET A 1 17.48 1.08 10.18
C MET A 1 16.80 -0.10 9.50
N ARG A 2 17.49 -1.24 9.32
CA ARG A 2 16.97 -2.38 8.53
C ARG A 2 16.28 -3.41 9.42
N TYR A 3 15.12 -3.88 9.00
CA TYR A 3 14.29 -4.84 9.70
C TYR A 3 13.84 -5.95 8.74
N CYS A 4 13.93 -7.20 9.19
CA CYS A 4 13.50 -8.38 8.44
C CYS A 4 12.71 -9.34 9.35
N GLY A 5 11.93 -10.25 8.74
CA GLY A 5 11.21 -11.30 9.45
C GLY A 5 10.32 -10.76 10.57
N ARG A 6 10.42 -11.31 11.78
CA ARG A 6 9.56 -10.89 12.92
C ARG A 6 9.71 -9.42 13.30
N SER A 7 10.83 -8.77 13.00
CA SER A 7 11.04 -7.36 13.33
C SER A 7 10.20 -6.42 12.47
N THR A 8 9.61 -6.88 11.36
CA THR A 8 8.73 -6.07 10.51
C THR A 8 7.27 -6.10 10.98
N ALA A 9 6.90 -7.02 11.88
CA ALA A 9 5.52 -7.38 12.19
C ALA A 9 4.68 -6.25 12.80
N GLN A 10 5.32 -5.28 13.45
CA GLN A 10 4.66 -4.16 14.16
C GLN A 10 4.99 -2.79 13.57
N ILE A 11 5.61 -2.76 12.39
CA ILE A 11 5.94 -1.50 11.72
C ILE A 11 4.66 -0.94 11.09
N SER A 12 4.40 0.33 11.39
CA SER A 12 3.40 1.19 10.73
C SER A 12 4.08 2.52 10.45
N PHE A 13 4.63 2.70 9.24
CA PHE A 13 5.34 3.91 8.86
C PHE A 13 4.35 4.94 8.32
N PRO A 14 4.23 6.13 8.92
CA PRO A 14 3.16 7.07 8.59
C PRO A 14 3.42 7.82 7.27
N LEU A 15 2.50 7.69 6.32
CA LEU A 15 2.50 8.44 5.06
C LEU A 15 1.34 9.45 5.06
N GLY A 16 1.67 10.74 4.99
CA GLY A 16 0.71 11.85 5.02
C GLY A 16 1.31 13.07 5.72
N GLY A 17 1.05 14.26 5.20
CA GLY A 17 1.57 15.50 5.77
C GLY A 17 1.04 15.82 7.16
N ILE A 18 1.59 16.88 7.75
CA ILE A 18 1.19 17.39 9.06
C ILE A 18 -0.28 17.81 8.99
N GLY A 19 -1.10 17.24 9.88
CA GLY A 19 -2.52 17.60 10.02
C GLY A 19 -3.45 17.05 8.94
N THR A 20 -2.97 16.20 8.03
CA THR A 20 -3.79 15.69 6.90
C THR A 20 -4.43 14.33 7.15
N GLY A 21 -4.09 13.71 8.29
CA GLY A 21 -4.24 12.26 8.47
C GLY A 21 -3.11 11.50 7.80
N SER A 22 -3.04 10.19 8.06
CA SER A 22 -1.99 9.31 7.54
C SER A 22 -2.49 7.93 7.16
N ILE A 23 -1.77 7.28 6.25
CA ILE A 23 -1.90 5.85 5.98
C ILE A 23 -0.59 5.19 6.41
N GLY A 24 -0.66 4.15 7.23
CA GLY A 24 0.48 3.35 7.63
C GLY A 24 0.98 2.44 6.50
N LEU A 25 2.28 2.47 6.24
CA LEU A 25 3.00 1.48 5.44
C LEU A 25 3.58 0.42 6.38
N GLY A 26 3.05 -0.79 6.27
CA GLY A 26 3.46 -1.94 7.06
C GLY A 26 4.89 -2.37 6.75
N GLY A 27 5.55 -3.00 7.72
CA GLY A 27 6.91 -3.52 7.53
C GLY A 27 7.03 -4.59 6.43
N ASN A 28 5.92 -5.22 6.05
CA ASN A 28 5.85 -6.14 4.93
C ASN A 28 5.27 -5.50 3.65
N GLY A 29 5.07 -4.18 3.59
CA GLY A 29 4.56 -3.47 2.41
C GLY A 29 3.05 -3.32 2.31
N ARG A 30 2.27 -3.85 3.26
CA ARG A 30 0.80 -3.67 3.28
C ARG A 30 0.40 -2.27 3.72
N PHE A 31 -0.76 -1.79 3.28
CA PHE A 31 -1.36 -0.56 3.80
C PHE A 31 -2.27 -0.86 4.99
N LEU A 32 -2.07 -0.13 6.09
CA LEU A 32 -2.77 -0.31 7.37
C LEU A 32 -2.93 1.04 8.09
N ASP A 33 -3.64 1.10 9.21
CA ASP A 33 -3.87 2.33 9.99
C ASP A 33 -4.27 3.52 9.11
N VAL A 34 -5.38 3.39 8.40
CA VAL A 34 -5.94 4.42 7.53
C VAL A 34 -6.63 5.48 8.41
N GLU A 35 -5.85 6.46 8.86
CA GLU A 35 -6.25 7.55 9.74
C GLU A 35 -6.55 8.84 8.95
N ILE A 36 -7.40 8.70 7.93
CA ILE A 36 -7.97 9.83 7.18
C ILE A 36 -9.37 10.17 7.74
N GLY A 37 -9.87 11.38 7.49
CA GLY A 37 -11.19 11.80 8.00
C GLY A 37 -11.19 12.26 9.46
N ASN A 38 -10.03 12.64 10.02
CA ASN A 38 -9.87 13.06 11.42
C ASN A 38 -10.27 12.00 12.46
N ALA A 39 -10.32 10.73 12.07
CA ALA A 39 -10.65 9.61 12.95
C ALA A 39 -9.38 8.84 13.37
N PRO A 40 -9.16 8.60 14.67
CA PRO A 40 -8.15 7.66 15.12
C PRO A 40 -8.59 6.25 14.74
N ASN A 41 -8.02 5.70 13.67
CA ASN A 41 -8.46 4.46 13.04
C ASN A 41 -7.31 3.43 13.01
N LYS A 42 -6.70 3.19 14.17
CA LYS A 42 -5.69 2.15 14.35
C LYS A 42 -6.29 0.77 14.16
N ASP A 43 -5.46 -0.17 13.72
CA ASP A 43 -5.86 -1.56 13.43
C ASP A 43 -6.79 -1.71 12.20
N SER A 44 -7.05 -0.60 11.51
CA SER A 44 -7.69 -0.61 10.20
C SER A 44 -6.74 -1.10 9.11
N SER A 45 -7.30 -1.58 8.00
CA SER A 45 -6.54 -2.02 6.84
C SER A 45 -6.90 -1.15 5.64
N GLY A 46 -5.93 -0.96 4.74
CA GLY A 46 -6.18 -0.35 3.44
C GLY A 46 -6.97 -1.24 2.48
N GLU A 47 -7.55 -2.36 2.96
CA GLU A 47 -8.23 -3.45 2.24
C GLU A 47 -8.14 -3.41 0.71
N PHE A 48 -7.43 -4.36 0.11
CA PHE A 48 -7.23 -4.44 -1.34
C PHE A 48 -6.46 -3.26 -1.96
N THR A 49 -6.02 -2.27 -1.18
CA THR A 49 -5.02 -1.29 -1.61
C THR A 49 -3.64 -1.93 -1.58
N HIS A 50 -2.98 -2.02 -2.74
CA HIS A 50 -1.66 -2.63 -2.87
C HIS A 50 -1.02 -2.32 -4.23
N PHE A 51 0.30 -2.38 -4.28
CA PHE A 51 1.03 -2.48 -5.55
C PHE A 51 1.21 -3.95 -5.93
N ALA A 52 1.16 -4.24 -7.22
CA ALA A 52 1.50 -5.53 -7.79
C ALA A 52 2.45 -5.36 -8.97
N VAL A 53 3.28 -6.37 -9.20
CA VAL A 53 4.21 -6.43 -10.32
C VAL A 53 4.00 -7.72 -11.09
N LYS A 54 4.05 -7.62 -12.42
CA LYS A 54 3.98 -8.74 -13.35
C LYS A 54 5.20 -8.69 -14.26
N ALA A 55 5.89 -9.82 -14.39
CA ALA A 55 6.99 -10.01 -15.32
C ALA A 55 6.54 -10.89 -16.50
N GLU A 56 6.75 -10.41 -17.72
CA GLU A 56 6.33 -11.07 -18.96
C GLU A 56 7.48 -11.13 -19.97
N ARG A 57 7.50 -12.21 -20.76
CA ARG A 57 8.42 -12.37 -21.88
C ARG A 57 7.75 -13.11 -23.02
N ASN A 58 7.84 -12.57 -24.23
CA ASN A 58 7.28 -13.17 -25.45
C ASN A 58 5.80 -13.56 -25.29
N GLY A 59 5.01 -12.71 -24.64
CA GLY A 59 3.57 -12.93 -24.40
C GLY A 59 3.24 -13.99 -23.34
N ARG A 60 4.22 -14.47 -22.56
CA ARG A 60 4.01 -15.40 -21.44
C ARG A 60 4.34 -14.72 -20.12
N VAL A 61 3.46 -14.89 -19.14
CA VAL A 61 3.70 -14.48 -17.75
C VAL A 61 4.75 -15.40 -17.16
N LEU A 62 5.85 -14.80 -16.69
CA LEU A 62 6.88 -15.51 -15.93
C LEU A 62 6.49 -15.58 -14.46
N ASP A 63 6.04 -14.45 -13.89
CA ASP A 63 5.59 -14.36 -12.50
C ASP A 63 4.72 -13.10 -12.30
N ALA A 64 3.84 -13.12 -11.29
CA ALA A 64 3.02 -11.99 -10.89
C ALA A 64 2.75 -12.01 -9.38
N ARG A 65 3.09 -10.92 -8.69
CA ARG A 65 3.07 -10.85 -7.22
C ARG A 65 2.57 -9.51 -6.72
N VAL A 66 2.03 -9.51 -5.51
CA VAL A 66 1.82 -8.28 -4.73
C VAL A 66 3.18 -7.85 -4.18
N LEU A 67 3.46 -6.55 -4.16
CA LEU A 67 4.65 -5.97 -3.51
C LEU A 67 4.49 -5.98 -1.99
N GLN A 68 4.41 -7.18 -1.44
CA GLN A 68 4.35 -7.47 -0.02
C GLN A 68 5.25 -8.66 0.32
N GLY A 69 5.76 -8.66 1.54
CA GLY A 69 6.30 -9.87 2.17
C GLY A 69 5.19 -10.69 2.84
N ASP A 70 5.48 -11.96 3.08
CA ASP A 70 4.54 -12.86 3.76
C ASP A 70 4.11 -12.34 5.13
N LEU A 71 2.82 -12.53 5.42
CA LEU A 71 2.28 -12.27 6.74
C LEU A 71 2.99 -13.18 7.75
N GLN A 72 3.34 -12.63 8.90
CA GLN A 72 3.99 -13.39 9.96
C GLN A 72 2.94 -14.02 10.90
N PRO A 73 3.25 -15.17 11.54
CA PRO A 73 2.43 -15.72 12.60
C PRO A 73 2.12 -14.65 13.67
N PRO A 74 0.94 -14.70 14.33
CA PRO A 74 0.13 -15.91 14.53
C PRO A 74 -1.05 -16.10 13.57
N TYR A 75 -1.13 -15.34 12.46
CA TYR A 75 -2.23 -15.44 11.49
C TYR A 75 -3.63 -15.26 12.10
N VAL A 76 -3.72 -14.44 13.14
CA VAL A 76 -5.01 -14.07 13.73
C VAL A 76 -5.52 -12.82 13.03
N GLY A 77 -6.83 -12.75 12.84
CA GLY A 77 -7.46 -11.53 12.39
C GLY A 77 -7.57 -10.49 13.50
N HIS A 78 -8.04 -9.31 13.12
CA HIS A 78 -8.09 -8.13 13.96
C HIS A 78 -9.48 -7.91 14.58
N GLY A 79 -9.54 -7.11 15.65
CA GLY A 79 -10.81 -6.72 16.27
C GLY A 79 -11.59 -5.72 15.40
N GLY A 80 -12.85 -5.44 15.77
CA GLY A 80 -13.64 -4.39 15.11
C GLY A 80 -13.99 -4.66 13.64
N ARG A 81 -14.00 -5.93 13.22
CA ARG A 81 -14.33 -6.35 11.85
C ARG A 81 -15.76 -6.88 11.73
N PRO A 82 -16.37 -6.84 10.52
CA PRO A 82 -17.68 -7.43 10.27
C PRO A 82 -17.78 -8.92 10.66
N LEU A 83 -19.02 -9.40 10.85
CA LEU A 83 -19.31 -10.80 11.12
C LEU A 83 -18.59 -11.74 10.14
N TYR A 84 -18.02 -12.83 10.67
CA TYR A 84 -17.25 -13.83 9.93
C TYR A 84 -15.94 -13.32 9.28
N THR A 85 -15.42 -12.21 9.78
CA THR A 85 -14.09 -11.68 9.44
C THR A 85 -13.35 -11.27 10.72
N GLY A 86 -12.02 -11.12 10.66
CA GLY A 86 -11.23 -10.65 11.80
C GLY A 86 -10.92 -11.73 12.85
N TYR A 87 -10.85 -11.33 14.12
CA TYR A 87 -10.36 -12.18 15.21
C TYR A 87 -11.13 -13.52 15.29
N GLY A 88 -10.39 -14.63 15.27
CA GLY A 88 -10.96 -15.98 15.24
C GLY A 88 -11.30 -16.53 13.84
N PHE A 89 -11.24 -15.71 12.80
CA PHE A 89 -11.50 -16.09 11.40
C PHE A 89 -10.24 -16.08 10.51
N GLY A 90 -9.07 -15.90 11.12
CA GLY A 90 -7.79 -15.82 10.40
C GLY A 90 -7.50 -14.42 9.82
N PRO A 91 -6.47 -14.28 8.98
CA PRO A 91 -6.12 -13.00 8.38
C PRO A 91 -7.25 -12.45 7.51
N ASP A 92 -7.44 -11.14 7.56
CA ASP A 92 -8.44 -10.47 6.72
C ASP A 92 -8.09 -10.61 5.23
N ARG A 93 -9.10 -10.90 4.39
CA ARG A 93 -8.89 -11.06 2.94
C ARG A 93 -8.33 -9.81 2.26
N GLY A 94 -8.68 -8.62 2.77
CA GLY A 94 -8.22 -7.34 2.27
C GLY A 94 -6.75 -7.09 2.58
N SER A 95 -6.12 -7.88 3.45
CA SER A 95 -4.67 -7.86 3.67
C SER A 95 -3.85 -8.42 2.50
N MET A 96 -4.51 -9.03 1.52
CA MET A 96 -3.89 -9.75 0.40
C MET A 96 -3.09 -11.01 0.79
N ALA A 97 -3.16 -11.47 2.05
CA ALA A 97 -2.39 -12.63 2.53
C ALA A 97 -2.60 -13.96 1.77
N GLY A 98 -3.65 -14.06 0.95
CA GLY A 98 -3.88 -15.22 0.07
C GLY A 98 -3.27 -15.10 -1.34
N MET A 99 -2.58 -14.00 -1.65
CA MET A 99 -1.96 -13.76 -2.96
C MET A 99 -0.48 -14.16 -2.97
N PRO A 100 0.12 -14.40 -4.14
CA PRO A 100 1.56 -14.57 -4.27
C PRO A 100 2.32 -13.31 -3.80
N HIS A 101 3.10 -13.47 -2.75
CA HIS A 101 3.96 -12.44 -2.15
C HIS A 101 5.43 -12.77 -2.39
N PHE A 102 6.33 -11.86 -2.07
CA PHE A 102 7.77 -12.15 -2.07
C PHE A 102 8.13 -12.88 -0.77
N ALA A 103 8.90 -13.96 -0.89
CA ALA A 103 9.37 -14.73 0.26
C ALA A 103 10.18 -13.86 1.26
N ASP A 104 11.02 -12.97 0.73
CA ASP A 104 11.85 -12.07 1.52
C ASP A 104 11.44 -10.61 1.32
N CYS A 105 11.34 -9.89 2.45
CA CYS A 105 11.08 -8.46 2.50
C CYS A 105 11.97 -7.82 3.58
N GLU A 106 12.82 -6.87 3.16
CA GLU A 106 13.62 -6.03 4.05
C GLU A 106 13.00 -4.63 4.08
N PHE A 107 12.67 -4.16 5.29
CA PHE A 107 12.21 -2.79 5.52
C PHE A 107 13.34 -1.93 6.08
N ASP A 108 13.72 -0.87 5.39
CA ASP A 108 14.63 0.16 5.87
C ASP A 108 13.86 1.46 6.15
N GLY A 109 13.66 1.74 7.43
CA GLY A 109 12.95 2.93 7.89
C GLY A 109 13.91 4.00 8.41
N ALA A 110 13.79 5.21 7.86
CA ALA A 110 14.41 6.42 8.39
C ALA A 110 13.51 7.61 8.03
N PHE A 111 12.57 7.92 8.93
CA PHE A 111 11.60 8.98 8.69
C PHE A 111 12.28 10.28 8.24
N PRO A 112 11.84 10.90 7.13
CA PRO A 112 10.55 10.71 6.44
C PRO A 112 10.54 9.72 5.26
N LEU A 113 11.58 8.90 5.08
CA LEU A 113 11.66 7.88 4.03
C LEU A 113 11.56 6.45 4.56
N ALA A 114 10.90 5.60 3.78
CA ALA A 114 10.88 4.15 3.97
C ALA A 114 11.24 3.47 2.65
N ARG A 115 12.09 2.45 2.71
CA ARG A 115 12.47 1.63 1.57
C ARG A 115 12.15 0.18 1.89
N LEU A 116 11.47 -0.51 0.98
CA LEU A 116 11.24 -1.94 1.03
C LEU A 116 11.95 -2.60 -0.14
N ALA A 117 12.77 -3.60 0.15
CA ALA A 117 13.37 -4.46 -0.87
C ALA A 117 12.68 -5.82 -0.84
N PHE A 118 12.26 -6.30 -2.02
CA PHE A 118 11.58 -7.56 -2.20
C PHE A 118 12.44 -8.53 -3.02
N SER A 119 12.55 -9.77 -2.55
CA SER A 119 13.25 -10.83 -3.28
C SER A 119 12.54 -12.17 -3.19
N ASP A 120 12.57 -12.92 -4.28
CA ASP A 120 12.05 -14.27 -4.38
C ASP A 120 12.84 -15.02 -5.46
N GLU A 121 13.11 -16.31 -5.25
CA GLU A 121 13.91 -17.12 -6.18
C GLU A 121 13.24 -17.32 -7.55
N HIS A 122 11.91 -17.22 -7.63
CA HIS A 122 11.17 -17.44 -8.87
C HIS A 122 10.89 -16.14 -9.64
N PHE A 123 10.92 -14.98 -8.97
CA PHE A 123 10.65 -13.70 -9.62
C PHE A 123 11.88 -13.25 -10.41
N PRO A 124 11.78 -13.04 -11.74
CA PRO A 124 12.95 -12.73 -12.55
C PRO A 124 13.32 -11.25 -12.42
N GLY A 125 14.11 -10.91 -11.42
CA GLY A 125 14.62 -9.56 -11.17
C GLY A 125 14.53 -9.16 -9.70
N SER A 126 14.86 -7.90 -9.42
CA SER A 126 14.73 -7.31 -8.08
C SER A 126 13.80 -6.10 -8.09
N VAL A 127 13.01 -5.94 -7.02
CA VAL A 127 12.03 -4.87 -6.88
C VAL A 127 12.23 -4.13 -5.56
N GLU A 128 12.26 -2.80 -5.64
CA GLU A 128 12.27 -1.92 -4.47
C GLU A 128 11.09 -0.95 -4.52
N LEU A 129 10.47 -0.73 -3.36
CA LEU A 129 9.48 0.31 -3.13
C LEU A 129 10.08 1.36 -2.21
N LEU A 130 10.26 2.58 -2.72
CA LEU A 130 10.55 3.76 -1.93
C LEU A 130 9.24 4.49 -1.66
N ALA A 131 8.94 4.76 -0.39
CA ALA A 131 7.83 5.60 0.03
C ALA A 131 8.36 6.77 0.86
N PHE A 132 7.77 7.95 0.74
CA PHE A 132 8.12 9.07 1.62
C PHE A 132 6.91 9.89 2.06
N ASN A 133 7.02 10.39 3.29
CA ASN A 133 6.17 11.39 3.90
C ASN A 133 6.66 12.79 3.49
N PRO A 134 5.80 13.75 3.09
CA PRO A 134 6.24 15.06 2.59
C PRO A 134 6.85 15.99 3.66
N LEU A 135 7.32 15.48 4.81
CA LEU A 135 7.95 16.31 5.83
C LEU A 135 9.28 16.92 5.34
N ILE A 136 9.31 18.24 5.28
CA ILE A 136 10.49 19.07 5.02
C ILE A 136 10.68 19.99 6.23
N PRO A 137 11.76 19.82 7.03
CA PRO A 137 12.01 20.69 8.17
C PRO A 137 11.96 22.17 7.78
N THR A 138 11.28 22.97 8.59
CA THR A 138 11.07 24.43 8.39
C THR A 138 10.18 24.85 7.21
N ASP A 139 9.69 23.91 6.39
CA ASP A 139 8.71 24.19 5.33
C ASP A 139 7.34 23.64 5.72
N THR A 140 6.51 24.49 6.31
CA THR A 140 5.18 24.09 6.75
C THR A 140 4.23 23.79 5.59
N PHE A 141 4.37 24.48 4.45
CA PHE A 141 3.42 24.35 3.35
C PHE A 141 3.56 22.98 2.69
N ASP A 142 4.78 22.63 2.27
CA ASP A 142 5.04 21.34 1.64
C ASP A 142 4.88 20.18 2.66
N SER A 143 5.26 20.40 3.92
CA SER A 143 5.05 19.42 4.99
C SER A 143 3.58 19.12 5.31
N SER A 144 2.65 19.98 4.89
CA SER A 144 1.21 19.82 5.17
C SER A 144 0.43 19.29 3.96
N LEU A 145 1.12 18.79 2.92
CA LEU A 145 0.46 18.21 1.75
C LEU A 145 -0.22 16.87 2.11
N PRO A 146 -1.50 16.66 1.75
CA PRO A 146 -2.22 15.42 1.97
C PRO A 146 -1.82 14.37 0.92
N ALA A 147 -0.55 13.99 0.91
CA ALA A 147 0.04 13.16 -0.13
C ALA A 147 0.96 12.07 0.44
N ALA A 148 0.96 10.94 -0.25
CA ALA A 148 1.93 9.87 -0.10
C ALA A 148 2.57 9.61 -1.46
N PHE A 149 3.89 9.47 -1.49
CA PHE A 149 4.64 9.30 -2.72
C PHE A 149 5.31 7.94 -2.75
N PHE A 150 5.27 7.30 -3.91
CA PHE A 150 5.82 5.97 -4.12
C PHE A 150 6.68 5.95 -5.37
N THR A 151 7.87 5.38 -5.28
CA THR A 151 8.72 5.06 -6.44
C THR A 151 8.98 3.57 -6.43
N ILE A 152 8.69 2.90 -7.54
CA ILE A 152 8.96 1.48 -7.72
C ILE A 152 10.15 1.36 -8.66
N LEU A 153 11.21 0.74 -8.16
CA LEU A 153 12.42 0.45 -8.93
C LEU A 153 12.43 -1.03 -9.24
N ILE A 154 12.53 -1.36 -10.52
CA ILE A 154 12.67 -2.74 -10.97
C ILE A 154 14.00 -2.84 -11.71
N ARG A 155 14.81 -3.80 -11.32
CA ARG A 155 16.03 -4.16 -12.04
C ARG A 155 15.84 -5.53 -12.68
N ASN A 156 16.19 -5.62 -13.95
CA ASN A 156 16.30 -6.89 -14.66
C ASN A 156 17.73 -7.41 -14.54
N ASP A 157 17.92 -8.39 -13.67
CA ASP A 157 19.20 -9.03 -13.37
C ASP A 157 19.54 -10.15 -14.38
N THR A 158 18.65 -10.42 -15.33
CA THR A 158 18.77 -11.52 -16.28
C THR A 158 19.45 -11.09 -17.58
N GLN A 159 19.84 -12.06 -18.40
CA GLN A 159 20.40 -11.79 -19.74
C GLN A 159 19.33 -11.50 -20.79
N GLU A 160 18.06 -11.69 -20.45
CA GLU A 160 16.93 -11.69 -21.37
C GLU A 160 16.11 -10.41 -21.19
N ALA A 161 15.56 -9.88 -22.28
CA ALA A 161 14.64 -8.75 -22.17
C ALA A 161 13.31 -9.22 -21.54
N ILE A 162 12.89 -8.55 -20.47
CA ILE A 162 11.66 -8.83 -19.72
C ILE A 162 10.83 -7.55 -19.66
N GLU A 163 9.54 -7.67 -19.93
CA GLU A 163 8.57 -6.60 -19.74
C GLU A 163 8.02 -6.68 -18.31
N TYR A 164 8.12 -5.57 -17.57
CA TYR A 164 7.54 -5.47 -16.24
C TYR A 164 6.36 -4.49 -16.27
N THR A 165 5.23 -4.94 -15.75
CA THR A 165 4.05 -4.11 -15.53
C THR A 165 3.83 -3.93 -14.03
N VAL A 166 3.66 -2.69 -13.60
CA VAL A 166 3.26 -2.36 -12.24
C VAL A 166 1.81 -1.91 -12.26
N ALA A 167 1.01 -2.43 -11.32
CA ALA A 167 -0.34 -1.99 -11.08
C ALA A 167 -0.46 -1.45 -9.65
N PHE A 168 -1.19 -0.36 -9.48
CA PHE A 168 -1.60 0.13 -8.18
C PHE A 168 -3.12 -0.03 -8.05
N SER A 169 -3.54 -0.91 -7.16
CA SER A 169 -4.95 -1.03 -6.77
C SER A 169 -5.19 -0.19 -5.54
N LEU A 170 -6.29 0.55 -5.54
CA LEU A 170 -6.71 1.44 -4.46
C LEU A 170 -8.16 1.17 -4.14
N ARG A 171 -8.46 0.93 -2.87
CA ARG A 171 -9.84 0.96 -2.39
C ARG A 171 -10.33 2.40 -2.36
N ASN A 172 -11.53 2.62 -2.88
CA ASN A 172 -12.26 3.84 -2.60
C ASN A 172 -12.79 3.78 -1.17
N PHE A 173 -12.41 4.74 -0.33
CA PHE A 173 -12.82 4.75 1.07
C PHE A 173 -14.31 5.06 1.26
N PHE A 174 -15.00 5.63 0.26
CA PHE A 174 -16.43 5.92 0.30
C PHE A 174 -17.30 4.73 -0.12
N THR A 175 -17.03 3.52 0.40
CA THR A 175 -17.73 2.31 -0.06
C THR A 175 -19.23 2.28 0.26
N GLU A 176 -19.69 3.06 1.23
CA GLU A 176 -21.07 3.03 1.70
C GLU A 176 -21.99 4.04 0.98
N THR A 177 -21.43 4.98 0.23
CA THR A 177 -22.16 6.14 -0.33
C THR A 177 -22.15 6.19 -1.86
N GLY A 178 -22.10 5.00 -2.49
CA GLY A 178 -22.10 4.86 -3.94
C GLY A 178 -20.77 5.33 -4.55
N ALA A 179 -19.72 4.54 -4.35
CA ALA A 179 -18.37 4.83 -4.84
C ALA A 179 -18.33 5.10 -6.35
N ILE A 180 -17.63 6.17 -6.75
CA ILE A 180 -17.40 6.58 -8.13
C ILE A 180 -15.88 6.64 -8.37
N HIS A 181 -15.43 6.07 -9.49
CA HIS A 181 -14.05 6.18 -9.95
C HIS A 181 -14.02 6.90 -11.30
N GLN A 182 -13.31 8.02 -11.39
CA GLN A 182 -13.19 8.81 -12.62
C GLN A 182 -11.75 8.86 -13.09
N PHE A 183 -11.51 8.45 -14.33
CA PHE A 183 -10.22 8.66 -14.98
C PHE A 183 -10.11 10.10 -15.46
N LEU A 184 -9.08 10.81 -14.99
CA LEU A 184 -8.79 12.19 -15.34
C LEU A 184 -7.51 12.23 -16.20
N PRO A 185 -7.63 12.45 -17.53
CA PRO A 185 -6.46 12.70 -18.36
C PRO A 185 -5.93 14.11 -18.07
N ALA A 186 -4.64 14.23 -17.82
CA ALA A 186 -3.93 15.50 -17.71
C ALA A 186 -2.65 15.44 -18.54
N GLU A 187 -2.15 16.59 -19.01
CA GLU A 187 -0.91 16.61 -19.80
C GLU A 187 0.24 15.99 -19.01
N GLY A 188 0.81 14.90 -19.55
CA GLY A 188 1.90 14.15 -18.94
C GLY A 188 1.53 13.35 -17.67
N ARG A 189 0.25 13.28 -17.27
CA ARG A 189 -0.19 12.57 -16.06
C ARG A 189 -1.47 11.79 -16.28
N LYS A 190 -1.56 10.64 -15.63
CA LYS A 190 -2.79 9.83 -15.56
C LYS A 190 -3.27 9.87 -14.12
N ALA A 191 -4.50 10.32 -13.88
CA ALA A 191 -5.07 10.39 -12.55
C ALA A 191 -6.36 9.57 -12.47
N LEU A 192 -6.59 8.98 -11.30
CA LEU A 192 -7.85 8.36 -10.92
C LEU A 192 -8.40 9.16 -9.73
N PHE A 193 -9.59 9.73 -9.89
CA PHE A 193 -10.28 10.42 -8.81
C PHE A 193 -11.33 9.50 -8.20
N LEU A 194 -11.22 9.27 -6.90
CA LEU A 194 -12.11 8.42 -6.12
C LEU A 194 -13.07 9.32 -5.33
N SER A 195 -14.37 9.18 -5.57
CA SER A 195 -15.41 9.97 -4.91
C SER A 195 -16.65 9.13 -4.63
N ASN A 196 -17.76 9.77 -4.25
CA ASN A 196 -19.05 9.13 -4.00
C ASN A 196 -20.20 9.95 -4.61
N THR A 197 -21.43 9.45 -4.44
CA THR A 197 -22.66 10.12 -4.87
C THR A 197 -23.28 11.03 -3.80
N ALA A 198 -22.74 11.02 -2.58
CA ALA A 198 -23.29 11.80 -1.46
C ALA A 198 -23.19 13.32 -1.70
N ASP A 199 -24.13 14.05 -1.13
CA ASP A 199 -24.09 15.52 -1.11
C ASP A 199 -22.97 15.98 -0.18
N ARG A 200 -22.07 16.83 -0.70
CA ARG A 200 -20.92 17.38 0.05
C ARG A 200 -21.29 18.10 1.34
N ASN A 201 -22.55 18.49 1.51
CA ASN A 201 -23.05 19.19 2.68
C ASN A 201 -23.68 18.28 3.74
N THR A 202 -23.64 16.95 3.56
CA THR A 202 -24.10 15.98 4.56
C THR A 202 -22.92 15.28 5.24
N THR A 203 -23.17 14.74 6.43
CA THR A 203 -22.21 13.90 7.16
C THR A 203 -21.84 12.66 6.34
N ASP A 204 -22.79 12.12 5.59
CA ASP A 204 -22.62 10.95 4.72
C ASP A 204 -21.60 11.17 3.57
N TYR A 205 -21.13 12.40 3.33
CA TYR A 205 -20.07 12.64 2.34
C TYR A 205 -18.69 12.21 2.81
N GLY A 206 -18.41 12.39 4.10
CA GLY A 206 -17.07 12.25 4.69
C GLY A 206 -16.90 11.09 5.67
N ASP A 207 -18.01 10.53 6.15
CA ASP A 207 -18.06 9.38 7.08
C ASP A 207 -18.15 8.04 6.33
#